data_AF-A0A8D7AE48-F1
#
_entry.id   AF-A0A8D7AE48-F1
#
_cell.length_a   1.000
_cell.length_b   1.000
_cell.length_c   1.000
_cell.angle_alpha   90.00
_cell.angle_beta   90.00
_cell.angle_gamma   90.00
#
_symmetry.space_group_name_H-M   'P 1'
#
loop_
_entity.id
_entity.type
_entity.pdbx_description
1 polymer ?
#
loop_
_entity_poly.entity_id
_entity_poly.type
_entity_poly.pdbx_seq_one_letter_code
_entity_poly.pdbx_strand_id
1 'polypeptide(L)'
;MINWKALDPAIYPSQPFDIYGCWSGSATILPGDKPVIVYTGIDPQKRQIQNIAFPSNLSDPYLREWTKPDHNPVIDPSDSAVNASAFRDPTTAWYTPHDQHWSLVIGTRRGSRGVAVLDKSKDFVKWTKAPTAALGQGHRDVGVPGRVPGGLGGEPRVGHRRSGCWGQARL
;
A
#
# COMPACT_ATOMS: atom_id res chain seq x y z
N MET A 1 -5.71 -12.10 -18.59
CA MET A 1 -6.59 -12.33 -17.41
C MET A 1 -8.02 -12.45 -17.90
N ILE A 2 -8.56 -13.67 -17.99
CA ILE A 2 -9.97 -13.93 -18.38
C ILE A 2 -10.55 -15.04 -17.49
N ASN A 3 -9.78 -16.10 -17.25
CA ASN A 3 -10.17 -17.24 -16.42
C ASN A 3 -9.62 -17.08 -15.00
N TRP A 4 -10.50 -17.21 -13.99
CA TRP A 4 -10.16 -17.02 -12.58
C TRP A 4 -10.51 -18.26 -11.77
N LYS A 5 -9.63 -18.65 -10.85
CA LYS A 5 -9.87 -19.72 -9.87
C LYS A 5 -10.08 -19.10 -8.50
N ALA A 6 -11.18 -19.45 -7.84
CA ALA A 6 -11.42 -19.04 -6.46
C ALA A 6 -10.42 -19.73 -5.52
N LEU A 7 -9.88 -18.97 -4.57
CA LEU A 7 -9.01 -19.40 -3.49
C LEU A 7 -9.54 -18.82 -2.18
N ASP A 8 -9.08 -19.37 -1.06
CA ASP A 8 -9.41 -18.85 0.26
C ASP A 8 -8.87 -17.42 0.48
N PRO A 9 -9.44 -16.65 1.43
CA PRO A 9 -8.96 -15.32 1.75
C PRO A 9 -7.48 -15.34 2.18
N ALA A 10 -6.64 -14.63 1.45
CA ALA A 10 -5.20 -14.55 1.71
C ALA A 10 -4.87 -13.77 3.00
N ILE A 11 -5.58 -12.67 3.25
CA ILE A 11 -5.38 -11.80 4.41
C ILE A 11 -6.74 -11.51 5.05
N TYR A 12 -6.87 -11.84 6.33
CA TYR A 12 -8.07 -11.62 7.14
C TYR A 12 -7.69 -11.19 8.57
N PRO A 13 -8.62 -10.56 9.33
CA PRO A 13 -8.37 -10.11 10.69
C PRO A 13 -7.97 -11.28 11.58
N SER A 14 -6.76 -11.23 12.15
CA SER A 14 -6.31 -12.28 13.08
C SER A 14 -5.29 -11.82 14.11
N GLN A 15 -4.83 -10.57 14.02
CA GLN A 15 -3.83 -10.01 14.92
C GLN A 15 -4.27 -8.64 15.42
N PRO A 16 -3.73 -8.13 16.55
CA PRO A 16 -4.13 -6.84 17.09
C PRO A 16 -4.07 -5.70 16.05
N PHE A 17 -3.04 -5.68 15.21
CA PHE A 17 -2.83 -4.64 14.19
C PHE A 17 -3.83 -4.66 13.02
N ASP A 18 -4.71 -5.66 12.92
CA ASP A 18 -5.74 -5.74 11.88
C ASP A 18 -7.08 -6.29 12.37
N ILE A 19 -7.28 -6.36 13.69
CA ILE A 19 -8.40 -7.04 14.32
C ILE A 19 -9.77 -6.49 13.90
N TYR A 20 -9.83 -5.20 13.56
CA TYR A 20 -11.05 -4.54 13.09
C TYR A 20 -11.15 -4.43 11.56
N GLY A 21 -10.18 -4.97 10.82
CA GLY A 21 -10.25 -5.07 9.37
C GLY A 21 -8.91 -5.08 8.66
N CYS A 22 -8.85 -5.84 7.56
CA CYS A 22 -7.78 -5.80 6.57
C CYS A 22 -8.30 -5.06 5.33
N TRP A 23 -7.83 -3.83 5.15
CA TRP A 23 -8.21 -2.91 4.07
C TRP A 23 -7.19 -2.95 2.94
N SER A 24 -7.43 -2.14 1.89
CA SER A 24 -6.61 -2.04 0.69
C SER A 24 -5.12 -1.79 0.94
N GLY A 25 -4.32 -1.98 -0.09
CA GLY A 25 -2.90 -2.26 -0.07
C GLY A 25 -2.40 -2.61 -1.47
N SER A 26 -1.12 -2.93 -1.59
CA SER A 26 -0.49 -3.27 -2.86
C SER A 26 0.61 -4.31 -2.68
N ALA A 27 0.86 -5.10 -3.71
CA ALA A 27 1.99 -6.02 -3.76
C ALA A 27 3.24 -5.33 -4.34
N THR A 28 4.40 -5.69 -3.81
CA THR A 28 5.73 -5.32 -4.33
C THR A 28 6.54 -6.60 -4.52
N ILE A 29 7.29 -6.71 -5.62
CA ILE A 29 8.24 -7.82 -5.82
C ILE A 29 9.61 -7.37 -5.34
N LEU A 30 10.12 -7.98 -4.27
CA LEU A 30 11.46 -7.74 -3.75
C LEU A 30 12.50 -8.55 -4.56
N PRO A 31 13.80 -8.17 -4.50
CA PRO A 31 14.87 -8.93 -5.13
C PRO A 31 14.82 -10.44 -4.81
N GLY A 32 15.00 -11.25 -5.85
CA GLY A 32 14.86 -12.71 -5.78
C GLY A 32 13.41 -13.21 -5.85
N ASP A 33 12.55 -12.48 -6.59
CA ASP A 33 11.16 -12.84 -6.88
C ASP A 33 10.30 -13.12 -5.64
N LYS A 34 10.49 -12.30 -4.60
CA LYS A 34 9.78 -12.44 -3.32
C LYS A 34 8.66 -11.41 -3.25
N PRO A 35 7.39 -11.78 -3.49
CA PRO A 35 6.29 -10.85 -3.32
C PRO A 35 6.08 -10.53 -1.84
N VAL A 36 5.76 -9.28 -1.56
CA VAL A 36 5.34 -8.77 -0.25
C VAL A 36 4.11 -7.90 -0.45
N ILE A 37 3.14 -8.00 0.45
CA ILE A 37 1.97 -7.10 0.47
C ILE A 37 2.18 -6.09 1.59
N VAL A 38 2.02 -4.81 1.26
CA VAL A 38 1.79 -3.75 2.25
C VAL A 38 0.30 -3.43 2.22
N TYR A 39 -0.37 -3.42 3.36
CA TYR A 39 -1.81 -3.20 3.46
C TYR A 39 -2.19 -2.41 4.70
N THR A 40 -3.38 -1.81 4.68
CA THR A 40 -3.92 -1.08 5.82
C THR A 40 -4.65 -2.02 6.77
N GLY A 41 -4.25 -2.06 8.03
CA GLY A 41 -5.00 -2.69 9.12
C GLY A 41 -5.76 -1.67 9.96
N ILE A 42 -6.83 -2.12 10.60
CA ILE A 42 -7.55 -1.36 11.63
C ILE A 42 -7.24 -1.93 13.00
N ASP A 43 -6.51 -1.16 13.80
CA ASP A 43 -6.06 -1.54 15.14
C ASP A 43 -7.15 -1.40 16.21
N PRO A 44 -6.92 -1.81 17.47
CA PRO A 44 -7.96 -1.76 18.51
C PRO A 44 -8.45 -0.34 18.82
N GLN A 45 -7.62 0.66 18.53
CA GLN A 45 -7.92 2.09 18.67
C GLN A 45 -8.63 2.65 17.42
N LYS A 46 -9.00 1.80 16.46
CA LYS A 46 -9.62 2.15 15.17
C LYS A 46 -8.76 3.08 14.32
N ARG A 47 -7.44 3.03 14.49
CA ARG A 47 -6.46 3.73 13.65
C ARG A 47 -6.22 2.90 12.39
N GLN A 48 -6.00 3.59 11.28
CA GLN A 48 -5.50 2.99 10.05
C GLN A 48 -3.97 2.98 10.11
N ILE A 49 -3.40 1.79 10.21
CA ILE A 49 -1.95 1.52 10.32
C ILE A 49 -1.52 0.66 9.14
N GLN A 50 -0.24 0.74 8.73
CA GLN A 50 0.23 -0.08 7.61
C GLN A 50 1.02 -1.29 8.11
N ASN A 51 0.61 -2.45 7.61
CA ASN A 51 1.15 -3.75 7.95
C ASN A 51 1.77 -4.39 6.71
N ILE A 52 2.69 -5.32 6.92
CA ILE A 52 3.23 -6.18 5.87
C ILE A 52 2.77 -7.63 6.04
N ALA A 53 2.71 -8.34 4.92
CA ALA A 53 2.49 -9.77 4.87
C ALA A 53 3.40 -10.41 3.82
N PHE A 54 3.90 -11.59 4.12
CA PHE A 54 4.76 -12.40 3.23
C PHE A 54 4.09 -13.73 2.94
N PRO A 55 4.26 -14.31 1.74
CA PRO A 55 3.80 -15.68 1.49
C PRO A 55 4.44 -16.65 2.48
N SER A 56 3.65 -17.54 3.05
CA SER A 56 4.15 -18.58 3.97
C SER A 56 4.94 -19.65 3.21
N ASN A 57 4.68 -19.82 1.90
CA ASN A 57 5.37 -20.77 1.03
C ASN A 57 5.57 -20.17 -0.38
N LEU A 58 6.80 -19.81 -0.73
CA LEU A 58 7.15 -19.27 -2.05
C LEU A 58 7.12 -20.32 -3.18
N SER A 59 7.15 -21.61 -2.84
CA SER A 59 7.01 -22.70 -3.81
C SER A 59 5.56 -23.01 -4.16
N ASP A 60 4.59 -22.47 -3.41
CA ASP A 60 3.18 -22.54 -3.79
C ASP A 60 2.93 -21.52 -4.92
N PRO A 61 2.66 -21.95 -6.16
CA PRO A 61 2.42 -21.00 -7.24
C PRO A 61 1.25 -20.08 -6.89
N TYR A 62 0.24 -20.55 -6.17
CA TYR A 62 -0.95 -19.76 -5.87
C TYR A 62 -0.81 -18.80 -4.69
N LEU A 63 0.31 -18.86 -3.95
CA LEU A 63 0.57 -18.04 -2.76
C LEU A 63 -0.66 -17.98 -1.85
N ARG A 64 -1.20 -19.14 -1.46
CA ARG A 64 -2.48 -19.22 -0.74
C ARG A 64 -2.40 -18.71 0.68
N GLU A 65 -1.29 -18.98 1.35
CA GLU A 65 -1.08 -18.64 2.76
C GLU A 65 -0.10 -17.49 2.91
N TRP A 66 -0.44 -16.56 3.80
CA TRP A 66 0.34 -15.36 4.08
C TRP A 66 0.60 -15.21 5.58
N THR A 67 1.87 -15.03 5.94
CA THR A 67 2.32 -14.77 7.30
C THR A 67 2.44 -13.27 7.53
N LYS A 68 1.85 -12.80 8.63
CA LYS A 68 1.92 -11.41 9.11
C LYS A 68 2.91 -11.38 10.28
N PRO A 69 4.06 -10.71 10.17
CA PRO A 69 5.06 -10.72 11.23
C PRO A 69 4.62 -9.93 12.47
N ASP A 70 5.16 -10.31 13.64
CA ASP A 70 4.84 -9.69 14.93
C ASP A 70 5.33 -8.24 15.07
N HIS A 71 6.25 -7.80 14.21
CA HIS A 71 6.75 -6.42 14.20
C HIS A 71 5.82 -5.45 13.44
N ASN A 72 4.64 -5.90 13.01
CA ASN A 72 3.60 -5.00 12.52
C ASN A 72 3.01 -4.14 13.66
N PRO A 73 2.57 -2.90 13.37
CA PRO A 73 2.65 -2.21 12.08
C PRO A 73 4.05 -1.72 11.73
N VAL A 74 4.35 -1.64 10.43
CA VAL A 74 5.62 -1.09 9.91
C VAL A 74 5.58 0.42 9.65
N ILE A 75 4.38 1.00 9.54
CA ILE A 75 4.17 2.45 9.40
C ILE A 75 2.97 2.84 10.28
N ASP A 76 3.23 3.63 11.33
CA ASP A 76 2.20 4.16 12.24
C ASP A 76 1.95 5.67 11.94
N PRO A 77 0.69 6.12 11.82
CA PRO A 77 0.36 7.54 11.69
C PRO A 77 0.83 8.42 12.87
N SER A 78 1.09 7.86 14.06
CA SER A 78 1.61 8.59 15.23
C SER A 78 2.95 9.27 14.93
N ASP A 79 3.80 8.59 14.16
CA ASP A 79 5.17 9.04 13.89
C ASP A 79 5.22 10.14 12.83
N SER A 80 4.08 10.38 12.17
CA SER A 80 3.98 11.23 11.00
C SER A 80 3.05 12.44 11.17
N ALA A 81 2.46 12.63 12.37
CA ALA A 81 1.49 13.68 12.68
C ALA A 81 0.33 13.76 11.66
N VAL A 82 -0.06 12.62 11.10
CA VAL A 82 -1.15 12.50 10.11
C VAL A 82 -2.45 12.06 10.76
N ASN A 83 -3.58 12.30 10.09
CA ASN A 83 -4.88 11.90 10.61
C ASN A 83 -5.00 10.36 10.60
N ALA A 84 -4.99 9.73 11.77
CA ALA A 84 -5.03 8.28 11.92
C ALA A 84 -6.32 7.61 11.39
N SER A 85 -7.41 8.36 11.19
CA SER A 85 -8.66 7.84 10.59
C SER A 85 -8.72 8.00 9.07
N ALA A 86 -7.69 8.56 8.46
CA ALA A 86 -7.57 8.73 7.02
C ALA A 86 -6.10 8.57 6.63
N PHE A 87 -5.54 7.38 6.78
CA PHE A 87 -4.15 7.04 6.46
C PHE A 87 -4.11 5.61 5.93
N ARG A 88 -4.28 5.42 4.62
CA ARG A 88 -4.55 4.09 4.04
C ARG A 88 -4.12 3.97 2.58
N ASP A 89 -4.26 2.77 2.06
CA ASP A 89 -4.09 2.41 0.65
C ASP A 89 -2.63 2.59 0.19
N PRO A 90 -1.66 1.89 0.81
CA PRO A 90 -0.26 1.97 0.40
C PRO A 90 -0.07 1.48 -1.04
N THR A 91 0.72 2.22 -1.82
CA THR A 91 1.05 1.87 -3.20
C THR A 91 2.05 0.71 -3.27
N THR A 92 2.19 0.09 -4.45
CA THR A 92 3.38 -0.70 -4.75
C THR A 92 4.61 0.17 -4.52
N ALA A 93 5.58 -0.35 -3.77
CA ALA A 93 6.81 0.36 -3.48
C ALA A 93 7.76 0.30 -4.67
N TRP A 94 8.59 1.33 -4.84
CA TRP A 94 9.64 1.35 -5.85
C TRP A 94 11.00 1.52 -5.18
N TYR A 95 12.02 0.91 -5.78
CA TYR A 95 13.40 1.01 -5.32
C TYR A 95 14.16 2.08 -6.12
N THR A 96 14.88 2.96 -5.43
CA THR A 96 15.75 3.98 -6.03
C THR A 96 17.21 3.53 -5.83
N PRO A 97 17.90 3.04 -6.88
CA PRO A 97 19.24 2.47 -6.73
C PRO A 97 20.31 3.45 -6.22
N HIS A 98 20.30 4.69 -6.69
CA HIS A 98 21.28 5.71 -6.31
C HIS A 98 21.21 6.04 -4.80
N ASP A 99 20.00 6.10 -4.26
CA ASP A 99 19.78 6.41 -2.85
C ASP A 99 19.80 5.16 -1.98
N GLN A 100 19.69 3.96 -2.57
CA GLN A 100 19.55 2.67 -1.88
C GLN A 100 18.35 2.64 -0.91
N HIS A 101 17.21 3.15 -1.37
CA HIS A 101 15.96 3.15 -0.59
C HIS A 101 14.78 2.67 -1.42
N TRP A 102 13.89 1.94 -0.76
CA TRP A 102 12.50 1.79 -1.14
C TRP A 102 11.72 3.05 -0.82
N SER A 103 10.67 3.28 -1.59
CA SER A 103 9.72 4.38 -1.39
C SER A 103 8.31 3.88 -1.69
N LEU A 104 7.34 4.32 -0.91
CA LEU A 104 5.92 4.11 -1.18
C LEU A 104 5.11 5.35 -0.78
N VAL A 105 3.89 5.44 -1.31
CA VAL A 105 2.95 6.52 -0.96
C VAL A 105 1.74 5.96 -0.23
N ILE A 106 1.26 6.70 0.77
CA ILE A 106 0.02 6.41 1.48
C ILE A 106 -0.91 7.61 1.36
N GLY A 107 -2.18 7.34 1.05
CA GLY A 107 -3.23 8.34 0.96
C GLY A 107 -3.65 8.82 2.36
N THR A 108 -3.69 10.13 2.55
CA THR A 108 -4.19 10.78 3.76
C THR A 108 -4.97 12.06 3.47
N ARG A 109 -5.40 12.76 4.52
CA ARG A 109 -6.02 14.08 4.41
C ARG A 109 -5.54 15.03 5.50
N ARG A 110 -5.44 16.30 5.14
CA ARG A 110 -5.25 17.42 6.08
C ARG A 110 -6.42 18.38 5.92
N GLY A 111 -7.34 18.37 6.89
CA GLY A 111 -8.64 19.05 6.76
C GLY A 111 -9.46 18.41 5.64
N SER A 112 -9.86 19.23 4.65
CA SER A 112 -10.57 18.80 3.44
C SER A 112 -9.64 18.41 2.28
N ARG A 113 -8.33 18.62 2.42
CA ARG A 113 -7.36 18.38 1.33
C ARG A 113 -6.84 16.95 1.36
N GLY A 114 -6.96 16.24 0.25
CA GLY A 114 -6.25 14.98 0.02
C GLY A 114 -4.74 15.20 -0.05
N VAL A 115 -3.98 14.32 0.58
CA VAL A 115 -2.53 14.39 0.67
C VAL A 115 -1.95 13.00 0.43
N ALA A 116 -0.85 12.92 -0.30
CA ALA A 116 -0.04 11.71 -0.39
C ALA A 116 1.20 11.87 0.49
N VAL A 117 1.46 10.91 1.38
CA VAL A 117 2.65 10.87 2.24
C VAL A 117 3.64 9.90 1.63
N LEU A 118 4.89 10.34 1.48
CA LEU A 118 5.99 9.52 1.01
C LEU A 118 6.74 8.93 2.21
N ASP A 119 6.84 7.62 2.26
CA ASP A 119 7.64 6.88 3.24
C ASP A 119 8.80 6.17 2.53
N LYS A 120 9.97 6.15 3.19
CA LYS A 120 11.20 5.54 2.67
C LYS A 120 11.73 4.46 3.61
N SER A 121 12.32 3.42 3.07
CA SER A 121 12.95 2.34 3.85
C SER A 121 14.19 1.78 3.16
N LYS A 122 15.19 1.35 3.91
CA LYS A 122 16.35 0.61 3.36
C LYS A 122 16.11 -0.90 3.32
N ASP A 123 15.37 -1.42 4.30
CA ASP A 123 15.21 -2.85 4.60
C ASP A 123 13.79 -3.36 4.36
N PHE A 124 12.87 -2.50 3.91
CA PHE A 124 11.44 -2.75 3.71
C PHE A 124 10.63 -2.97 5.02
N VAL A 125 11.29 -2.87 6.18
CA VAL A 125 10.68 -3.10 7.50
C VAL A 125 10.60 -1.79 8.28
N LYS A 126 11.70 -1.05 8.34
CA LYS A 126 11.77 0.25 9.02
C LYS A 126 11.51 1.35 8.01
N TRP A 127 10.39 2.01 8.15
CA TRP A 127 9.98 3.11 7.29
C TRP A 127 10.10 4.44 8.00
N THR A 128 10.54 5.45 7.26
CA THR A 128 10.61 6.82 7.75
C THR A 128 9.95 7.74 6.75
N LYS A 129 9.03 8.56 7.23
CA LYS A 129 8.39 9.60 6.44
C LYS A 129 9.44 10.56 5.89
N ALA A 130 9.41 10.80 4.59
CA ALA A 130 10.29 11.76 3.95
C ALA A 130 9.95 13.20 4.41
N PRO A 131 10.96 14.03 4.71
CA PRO A 131 10.74 15.43 5.00
C PRO A 131 10.29 16.15 3.73
N THR A 132 8.98 16.36 3.61
CA THR A 132 8.30 17.21 2.61
C THR A 132 8.07 16.60 1.22
N ALA A 133 6.86 16.09 0.99
CA ALA A 133 5.96 16.52 -0.09
C ALA A 133 4.63 15.80 0.13
N ALA A 134 3.72 16.45 0.85
CA ALA A 134 2.31 16.19 0.62
C ALA A 134 2.06 16.50 -0.86
N LEU A 135 2.01 15.50 -1.73
CA LEU A 135 1.70 15.71 -3.15
C LEU A 135 0.21 16.09 -3.24
N GLY A 136 -0.08 17.37 -3.01
CA GLY A 136 -1.35 18.01 -3.30
C GLY A 136 -1.21 18.74 -4.63
N GLN A 137 -2.12 18.50 -5.57
CA GLN A 137 -2.05 19.08 -6.92
C GLN A 137 -1.82 20.59 -6.88
N GLY A 138 -0.63 20.96 -7.31
CA GLY A 138 -0.21 22.31 -7.67
C GLY A 138 0.76 22.12 -8.83
N HIS A 139 0.29 22.44 -10.02
CA HIS A 139 0.95 22.38 -11.32
C HIS A 139 2.49 22.53 -11.26
N ARG A 140 3.22 21.41 -11.11
CA ARG A 140 4.65 21.31 -11.36
C ARG A 140 4.94 19.90 -11.87
N ASP A 141 5.33 19.83 -13.14
CA ASP A 141 5.83 18.63 -13.78
C ASP A 141 6.98 18.05 -12.96
N VAL A 142 6.72 16.95 -12.26
CA VAL A 142 7.76 16.03 -11.83
C VAL A 142 7.75 14.92 -12.87
N GLY A 143 8.74 14.96 -13.77
CA GLY A 143 8.88 14.02 -14.86
C GLY A 143 8.90 12.58 -14.35
N VAL A 144 7.86 11.83 -14.68
CA VAL A 144 7.92 10.37 -14.74
C VAL A 144 8.73 10.03 -15.98
N PRO A 145 9.89 9.35 -15.89
CA PRO A 145 10.60 8.93 -17.09
C PRO A 145 9.78 7.81 -17.74
N GLY A 146 9.29 8.04 -18.97
CA GLY A 146 8.80 6.98 -19.85
C GLY A 146 7.39 7.07 -20.42
N ARG A 147 6.78 8.24 -20.60
CA ARG A 147 5.51 8.33 -21.35
C ARG A 147 5.68 9.02 -22.71
N VAL A 148 5.57 8.24 -23.77
CA VAL A 148 5.41 8.69 -25.16
C VAL A 148 4.03 9.37 -25.30
N PRO A 149 3.89 10.54 -25.96
CA PRO A 149 2.64 11.28 -25.96
C PRO A 149 1.70 10.83 -27.09
N GLY A 150 0.41 10.69 -26.76
CA GLY A 150 -0.67 10.48 -27.73
C GLY A 150 -2.05 10.88 -27.18
N GLY A 151 -2.49 12.09 -27.55
CA GLY A 151 -3.85 12.43 -28.00
C GLY A 151 -5.10 12.20 -27.14
N LEU A 152 -5.59 13.30 -26.55
CA LEU A 152 -6.98 13.81 -26.50
C LEU A 152 -8.18 12.91 -26.12
N GLY A 153 -8.88 13.33 -25.05
CA GLY A 153 -10.34 13.58 -25.10
C GLY A 153 -11.27 12.62 -24.34
N GLY A 154 -12.00 13.15 -23.34
CA GLY A 154 -13.28 12.60 -22.86
C GLY A 154 -13.41 12.40 -21.34
N GLU A 155 -14.18 13.27 -20.67
CA GLU A 155 -14.74 13.00 -19.33
C GLU A 155 -15.69 11.78 -19.36
N PRO A 156 -15.83 11.01 -18.26
CA PRO A 156 -17.07 11.16 -17.49
C PRO A 156 -17.00 10.89 -15.96
N ARG A 157 -17.91 11.60 -15.27
CA ARG A 157 -18.61 11.39 -13.99
C ARG A 157 -18.23 10.17 -13.11
N VAL A 158 -17.88 10.45 -11.86
CA VAL A 158 -17.61 9.46 -10.80
C VAL A 158 -18.91 8.99 -10.14
N GLY A 159 -19.25 7.71 -10.33
CA GLY A 159 -20.17 6.98 -9.48
C GLY A 159 -19.41 6.30 -8.33
N HIS A 160 -19.92 6.44 -7.11
CA HIS A 160 -19.37 5.79 -5.92
C HIS A 160 -19.56 4.27 -5.99
N ARG A 161 -18.46 3.51 -5.88
CA ARG A 161 -18.49 2.11 -5.39
C ARG A 161 -17.48 1.95 -4.27
N ARG A 162 -17.97 1.43 -3.15
CA ARG A 162 -17.16 0.88 -2.07
C ARG A 162 -16.64 -0.49 -2.53
N SER A 163 -15.33 -0.72 -2.51
CA SER A 163 -14.74 -2.04 -2.75
C SER A 163 -14.19 -2.59 -1.44
N GLY A 164 -14.67 -3.78 -1.08
CA GLY A 164 -14.33 -4.52 0.13
C GLY A 164 -13.07 -5.37 0.02
N CYS A 165 -12.85 -6.14 1.08
CA CYS A 165 -11.72 -7.00 1.44
C CYS A 165 -10.99 -7.74 0.31
N TRP A 166 -9.69 -7.93 0.54
CA TRP A 166 -8.76 -8.74 -0.26
C TRP A 166 -9.20 -10.19 -0.37
N GLY A 167 -9.81 -10.53 -1.50
CA GLY A 167 -9.90 -11.89 -2.00
C GLY A 167 -9.57 -11.86 -3.47
N GLN A 168 -8.31 -12.12 -3.81
CA GLN A 168 -7.81 -12.66 -5.09
C GLN A 168 -6.29 -12.39 -5.22
N ALA A 169 -5.48 -13.38 -4.86
CA ALA A 169 -4.08 -13.45 -5.29
C ALA A 169 -4.05 -13.72 -6.81
N ARG A 170 -3.17 -13.02 -7.54
CA ARG A 170 -3.06 -13.04 -9.00
C ARG A 170 -1.81 -13.83 -9.40
N LEU A 171 -1.99 -14.75 -10.34
CA LEU A 171 -0.94 -15.29 -11.21
C LEU A 171 -1.34 -15.03 -12.66
#